data_AF-A0A8H5HZF8-F1
#
_entry.id   AF-A0A8H5HZF8-F1
#
_cell.length_a   1.000
_cell.length_b   1.000
_cell.length_c   1.000
_cell.angle_alpha   90.00
_cell.angle_beta   90.00
_cell.angle_gamma   90.00
#
_symmetry.space_group_name_H-M   'P 1'
#
loop_
_entity.id
_entity.type
_entity.pdbx_description
1 polymer ?
#
loop_
_entity_poly.entity_id
_entity_poly.type
_entity_poly.pdbx_seq_one_letter_code
_entity_poly.pdbx_strand_id
1 'polypeptide(L)'
;MRAVISKPEGYTFDDELPIRFPGSLVNNFQYPADQKTCSQAKIIPRNNLPGSNDHLFRRASVIYGPDPDASETSETKIDRGLLFLCYQSSIERRFKYIQQRFNNSDFPSANLLAESPGFDPVTMGSNARFMTGANPNKPTDKLSVPLRFVEARGGEYFFIPSISTLNKIATTS
;
A
#
# COMPACT_ATOMS: atom_id res chain seq x y z
N MET A 1 6.79 -7.99 6.70
CA MET A 1 5.92 -7.70 5.54
C MET A 1 6.68 -8.12 4.29
N ARG A 2 6.57 -9.38 3.86
CA ARG A 2 7.17 -9.87 2.60
C ARG A 2 6.55 -9.12 1.43
N ALA A 3 7.28 -8.65 0.44
CA ALA A 3 6.68 -8.07 -0.77
C ALA A 3 7.46 -8.61 -1.96
N VAL A 4 6.84 -9.51 -2.71
CA VAL A 4 7.35 -9.98 -4.00
C VAL A 4 6.53 -9.26 -5.07
N ILE A 5 7.13 -8.25 -5.70
CA ILE A 5 6.53 -7.60 -6.86
C ILE A 5 6.99 -8.42 -8.08
N SER A 6 6.19 -9.39 -8.51
CA SER A 6 6.37 -9.97 -9.84
C SER A 6 5.68 -9.08 -10.87
N LYS A 7 6.41 -8.69 -11.93
CA LYS A 7 5.84 -8.00 -13.10
C LYS A 7 4.98 -9.03 -13.84
N PRO A 8 3.64 -8.88 -13.92
CA PRO A 8 2.86 -9.71 -14.83
C PRO A 8 3.31 -9.41 -16.27
N GLU A 9 3.64 -10.46 -17.03
CA GLU A 9 3.99 -10.34 -18.44
C GLU A 9 2.88 -9.58 -19.20
N GLY A 10 3.27 -8.56 -19.97
CA GLY A 10 2.36 -7.77 -20.80
C GLY A 10 1.96 -6.39 -20.26
N TYR A 11 2.39 -5.99 -19.05
CA TYR A 11 2.15 -4.64 -18.52
C TYR A 11 3.44 -3.81 -18.52
N THR A 12 3.52 -2.82 -19.42
CA THR A 12 4.52 -1.75 -19.38
C THR A 12 4.05 -0.69 -18.39
N PHE A 13 4.69 -0.59 -17.23
CA PHE A 13 4.88 0.72 -16.63
C PHE A 13 5.93 1.40 -17.50
N ASP A 14 5.69 2.64 -17.93
CA ASP A 14 6.59 3.37 -18.83
C ASP A 14 8.05 3.23 -18.39
N ASP A 15 8.82 2.40 -19.11
CA ASP A 15 10.21 2.06 -18.84
C ASP A 15 11.17 3.21 -19.28
N GLU A 16 10.66 4.44 -19.41
CA GLU A 16 11.44 5.62 -19.80
C GLU A 16 12.10 6.30 -18.58
N LEU A 17 13.31 5.82 -18.23
CA LEU A 17 14.28 6.49 -17.34
C LEU A 17 13.77 6.80 -15.92
N PRO A 18 14.63 6.97 -14.90
CA PRO A 18 14.14 7.49 -13.63
C PRO A 18 13.75 8.94 -13.89
N ILE A 19 12.47 9.22 -14.15
CA ILE A 19 11.94 10.57 -14.17
C ILE A 19 12.10 11.10 -12.74
N ARG A 20 13.27 11.68 -12.47
CA ARG A 20 13.53 12.45 -11.27
C ARG A 20 12.77 13.75 -11.45
N PHE A 21 11.46 13.71 -11.26
CA PHE A 21 10.69 14.94 -11.18
C PHE A 21 11.34 15.80 -10.08
N PRO A 22 11.51 17.12 -10.30
CA PRO A 22 11.93 18.01 -9.22
C PRO A 22 11.00 17.76 -8.02
N GLY A 23 11.55 17.73 -6.81
CA GLY A 23 10.85 17.19 -5.63
C GLY A 23 9.48 17.82 -5.35
N SER A 24 9.22 19.03 -5.85
CA SER A 24 7.93 19.71 -5.79
C SER A 24 6.86 19.15 -6.73
N LEU A 25 7.21 18.48 -7.82
CA LEU A 25 6.27 17.98 -8.83
C LEU A 25 5.86 16.52 -8.61
N VAL A 26 6.71 15.69 -7.98
CA VAL A 26 6.47 14.23 -7.78
C VAL A 26 5.12 13.94 -7.11
N ASN A 27 4.73 14.77 -6.14
CA ASN A 27 3.57 14.51 -5.28
C ASN A 27 2.45 15.55 -5.45
N ASN A 28 2.59 16.48 -6.40
CA ASN A 28 1.65 17.56 -6.65
C ASN A 28 0.57 17.14 -7.64
N PHE A 29 -0.26 16.18 -7.25
CA PHE A 29 -1.36 15.68 -8.07
C PHE A 29 -2.59 15.34 -7.23
N GLN A 30 -3.73 15.36 -7.91
CA GLN A 30 -5.01 14.85 -7.45
C GLN A 30 -5.47 13.78 -8.45
N TYR A 31 -6.16 12.75 -7.98
CA TYR A 31 -6.60 11.69 -8.90
C TYR A 31 -7.77 12.20 -9.75
N PRO A 32 -7.82 11.88 -11.04
CA PRO A 32 -9.04 12.08 -11.80
C PRO A 32 -10.14 11.13 -11.30
N ALA A 33 -11.39 11.45 -11.65
CA ALA A 33 -12.52 10.54 -11.41
C ALA A 33 -12.49 9.30 -12.34
N ASP A 34 -11.70 9.34 -13.41
CA ASP A 34 -11.52 8.20 -14.31
C ASP A 34 -10.58 7.12 -13.75
N GLN A 35 -10.73 5.89 -14.26
CA GLN A 35 -9.80 4.78 -14.01
C GLN A 35 -8.77 4.60 -15.13
N LYS A 36 -8.74 5.51 -16.12
CA LYS A 36 -7.81 5.43 -17.26
C LYS A 36 -6.40 5.81 -16.85
N THR A 37 -6.29 6.84 -16.01
CA THR A 37 -5.01 7.38 -15.57
C THR A 37 -4.43 6.61 -14.38
N CYS A 38 -5.30 6.19 -13.46
CA CYS A 38 -4.89 5.49 -12.25
C CYS A 38 -6.05 4.62 -11.71
N SER A 39 -5.73 3.41 -11.25
CA SER A 39 -6.69 2.58 -10.53
C SER A 39 -7.07 3.19 -9.17
N GLN A 40 -8.31 2.97 -8.73
CA GLN A 40 -8.86 3.63 -7.54
C GLN A 40 -8.61 2.90 -6.22
N ALA A 41 -8.16 1.63 -6.27
CA ALA A 41 -7.80 0.85 -5.08
C ALA A 41 -6.42 1.29 -4.52
N LYS A 42 -6.37 2.42 -3.81
CA LYS A 42 -5.14 3.05 -3.27
C LYS A 42 -5.26 3.44 -1.80
N ILE A 43 -4.11 3.50 -1.10
CA ILE A 43 -3.97 3.86 0.33
C ILE A 43 -4.55 5.24 0.64
N ILE A 44 -4.16 6.22 -0.17
CA ILE A 44 -4.51 7.61 0.03
C ILE A 44 -5.39 7.97 -1.17
N PRO A 45 -6.72 8.08 -0.99
CA PRO A 45 -7.65 8.34 -2.09
C PRO A 45 -7.63 9.79 -2.57
N ARG A 46 -6.97 10.70 -1.84
CA ARG A 46 -6.91 12.15 -2.15
C ARG A 46 -8.31 12.71 -2.40
N ASN A 47 -8.53 13.42 -3.51
CA ASN A 47 -9.82 13.98 -3.90
C ASN A 47 -10.91 12.95 -4.24
N ASN A 48 -10.59 11.66 -4.43
CA ASN A 48 -11.60 10.61 -4.56
C ASN A 48 -12.32 10.33 -3.22
N LEU A 49 -11.79 10.84 -2.10
CA LEU A 49 -12.50 10.92 -0.84
C LEU A 49 -12.12 12.21 -0.10
N PRO A 50 -12.82 13.33 -0.37
CA PRO A 50 -12.54 14.61 0.27
C PRO A 50 -12.54 14.48 1.80
N GLY A 51 -11.55 15.06 2.47
CA GLY A 51 -11.38 14.95 3.93
C GLY A 51 -10.65 13.68 4.41
N SER A 52 -10.24 12.77 3.53
CA SER A 52 -9.53 11.54 3.93
C SER A 52 -8.09 11.75 4.42
N ASN A 53 -7.60 12.99 4.53
CA ASN A 53 -6.26 13.29 5.02
C ASN A 53 -6.07 12.99 6.52
N ASP A 54 -7.16 12.74 7.26
CA ASP A 54 -7.12 12.47 8.70
C ASP A 54 -6.50 11.10 9.06
N HIS A 55 -6.35 10.23 8.05
CA HIS A 55 -5.84 8.87 8.22
C HIS A 55 -4.36 8.71 7.87
N LEU A 56 -3.63 9.80 7.62
CA LEU A 56 -2.22 9.75 7.24
C LEU A 56 -1.31 9.33 8.41
N PHE A 57 -0.28 8.56 8.10
CA PHE A 57 0.79 8.18 9.03
C PHE A 57 2.16 8.28 8.36
N ARG A 58 3.20 8.50 9.18
CA ARG A 58 4.58 8.56 8.70
C ARG A 58 5.14 7.15 8.61
N ARG A 59 5.77 6.79 7.50
CA ARG A 59 6.44 5.50 7.31
C ARG A 59 7.94 5.64 7.51
N ALA A 60 8.54 4.67 8.19
CA ALA A 60 9.99 4.55 8.39
C ALA A 60 10.45 3.10 8.20
N SER A 61 9.72 2.37 7.36
CA SER A 61 9.96 0.96 7.06
C SER A 61 11.30 0.73 6.37
N VAL A 62 11.92 -0.43 6.63
CA VAL A 62 13.22 -0.83 6.07
C VAL A 62 13.09 -2.20 5.42
N ILE A 63 13.75 -2.41 4.28
CA ILE A 63 13.78 -3.71 3.61
C ILE A 63 14.68 -4.70 4.36
N TYR A 64 14.37 -6.00 4.29
CA TYR A 64 15.18 -7.06 4.87
C TYR A 64 15.29 -8.24 3.91
N GLY A 65 16.35 -9.04 4.09
CA GLY A 65 16.65 -10.19 3.24
C GLY A 65 17.45 -9.79 2.00
N PRO A 66 18.04 -10.78 1.30
CA PRO A 66 18.81 -10.55 0.09
C PRO A 66 17.90 -10.25 -1.10
N ASP A 67 18.47 -9.69 -2.16
CA ASP A 67 17.80 -9.56 -3.45
C ASP A 67 17.37 -10.95 -4.00
N PRO A 68 16.34 -11.01 -4.87
CA PRO A 68 15.96 -12.25 -5.54
C PRO A 68 17.08 -12.74 -6.45
N ASP A 69 17.40 -14.03 -6.38
CA ASP A 69 18.34 -14.66 -7.30
C ASP A 69 17.66 -14.99 -8.64
N ALA A 70 18.43 -15.06 -9.73
CA ALA A 70 17.92 -15.41 -11.06
C ALA A 70 17.25 -16.81 -11.11
N SER A 71 17.59 -17.69 -10.17
CA SER A 71 16.96 -19.01 -10.03
C SER A 71 15.58 -18.98 -9.36
N GLU A 72 15.14 -17.84 -8.82
CA GLU A 72 13.85 -17.62 -8.16
C GLU A 72 12.85 -16.95 -9.13
N THR A 73 12.43 -17.68 -10.17
CA THR A 73 11.53 -17.15 -11.21
C THR A 73 10.05 -17.19 -10.82
N SER A 74 9.59 -18.31 -10.30
CA SER A 74 8.16 -18.55 -9.98
C SER A 74 7.89 -18.72 -8.50
N GLU A 75 8.93 -19.06 -7.72
CA GLU A 75 8.83 -19.34 -6.29
C GLU A 75 9.95 -18.64 -5.54
N THR A 76 9.60 -18.08 -4.39
CA THR A 76 10.57 -17.52 -3.45
C THR A 76 11.16 -18.65 -2.60
N LYS A 77 12.48 -18.77 -2.62
CA LYS A 77 13.25 -19.72 -1.81
C LYS A 77 13.77 -19.08 -0.53
N ILE A 78 14.15 -17.80 -0.58
CA ILE A 78 14.75 -17.09 0.56
C ILE A 78 13.77 -16.04 1.12
N ASP A 79 13.68 -15.96 2.45
CA ASP A 79 12.82 -14.97 3.10
C ASP A 79 13.36 -13.55 2.93
N ARG A 80 12.48 -12.66 2.48
CA ARG A 80 12.80 -11.25 2.20
C ARG A 80 11.53 -10.41 2.29
N GLY A 81 11.69 -9.11 2.47
CA GLY A 81 10.57 -8.21 2.51
C GLY A 81 10.88 -6.85 3.11
N LEU A 82 9.90 -6.37 3.85
CA LEU A 82 9.80 -5.07 4.47
C LEU A 82 9.51 -5.26 5.95
N LEU A 83 10.33 -4.67 6.81
CA LEU A 83 9.98 -4.40 8.20
C LEU A 83 9.10 -3.16 8.19
N PHE A 84 7.79 -3.37 8.24
CA PHE A 84 6.84 -2.26 8.18
C PHE A 84 6.85 -1.51 9.51
N LEU A 85 7.21 -0.23 9.46
CA LEU A 85 7.22 0.67 10.61
C LEU A 85 6.49 1.96 10.25
N CYS A 86 5.54 2.35 11.10
CA CYS A 86 4.84 3.61 10.95
C CYS A 86 4.62 4.32 12.29
N TYR A 87 4.57 5.66 12.22
CA TYR A 87 4.32 6.53 13.35
C TYR A 87 3.00 7.26 13.19
N GLN A 88 2.25 7.31 14.29
CA GLN A 88 0.95 7.92 14.36
C GLN A 88 0.59 8.28 15.80
N SER A 89 -0.31 9.25 15.98
CA SER A 89 -0.83 9.61 17.30
C SER A 89 -1.98 8.70 17.77
N SER A 90 -2.68 8.05 16.84
CA SER A 90 -3.77 7.11 17.14
C SER A 90 -3.70 5.94 16.17
N ILE A 91 -3.51 4.74 16.69
CA ILE A 91 -3.44 3.49 15.92
C ILE A 91 -4.80 3.16 15.31
N GLU A 92 -5.86 3.37 16.10
CA GLU A 92 -7.23 3.09 15.71
C GLU A 92 -7.66 3.93 14.52
N ARG A 93 -7.39 5.24 14.56
CA ARG A 93 -7.84 6.18 13.52
C ARG A 93 -7.05 6.11 12.23
N ARG A 94 -5.88 5.45 12.21
CA ARG A 94 -4.94 5.50 11.08
C ARG A 94 -4.58 4.11 10.60
N PHE A 95 -3.55 3.46 11.13
CA PHE A 95 -3.11 2.15 10.62
C PHE A 95 -4.25 1.12 10.61
N LYS A 96 -4.95 0.93 11.74
CA LYS A 96 -6.07 -0.03 11.81
C LYS A 96 -7.17 0.32 10.81
N TYR A 97 -7.54 1.59 10.77
CA TYR A 97 -8.58 2.08 9.89
C TYR A 97 -8.25 1.92 8.39
N ILE A 98 -7.01 2.20 8.00
CA ILE A 98 -6.53 2.01 6.62
C ILE A 98 -6.53 0.52 6.27
N GLN A 99 -6.02 -0.36 7.14
CA GLN A 99 -6.04 -1.80 6.91
C GLN A 99 -7.46 -2.36 6.76
N GLN A 100 -8.43 -1.82 7.50
CA GLN A 100 -9.84 -2.20 7.36
C GLN A 100 -10.44 -1.74 6.03
N ARG A 101 -10.17 -0.50 5.62
CA ARG A 101 -10.63 0.03 4.32
C ARG A 101 -10.05 -0.76 3.15
N PHE A 102 -8.79 -1.16 3.23
CA PHE A 102 -8.17 -1.98 2.19
C PHE A 102 -8.76 -3.37 2.03
N ASN A 103 -9.28 -3.92 3.12
CA ASN A 103 -9.99 -5.18 3.11
C ASN A 103 -11.47 -5.03 2.70
N ASN A 104 -11.91 -3.82 2.33
CA ASN A 104 -13.22 -3.59 1.77
C ASN A 104 -13.09 -3.39 0.25
N SER A 105 -13.69 -4.28 -0.53
CA SER A 105 -13.69 -4.18 -1.99
C SER A 105 -14.34 -2.90 -2.50
N ASP A 106 -15.28 -2.33 -1.74
CA ASP A 106 -16.11 -1.21 -2.18
C ASP A 106 -15.47 0.15 -1.84
N PHE A 107 -14.22 0.15 -1.36
CA PHE A 107 -13.50 1.37 -1.00
C PHE A 107 -12.49 1.79 -2.09
N PRO A 108 -12.45 3.07 -2.49
CA PRO A 108 -13.35 4.17 -2.11
C PRO A 108 -14.71 4.06 -2.81
N SER A 109 -15.80 4.35 -2.10
CA SER A 109 -17.18 4.18 -2.63
C SER A 109 -17.66 5.34 -3.52
N ALA A 110 -16.89 6.43 -3.59
CA ALA A 110 -17.27 7.63 -4.34
C ALA A 110 -16.65 7.64 -5.75
N ASN A 111 -17.45 8.04 -6.75
CA ASN A 111 -17.01 8.32 -8.14
C ASN A 111 -16.49 7.11 -8.94
N LEU A 112 -17.03 5.92 -8.69
CA LEU A 112 -16.67 4.74 -9.45
C LEU A 112 -17.53 4.63 -10.72
N LEU A 113 -16.87 4.40 -11.86
CA LEU A 113 -17.53 3.95 -13.11
C LEU A 113 -17.88 2.45 -13.08
N ALA A 114 -17.24 1.68 -12.19
CA ALA A 114 -17.49 0.26 -11.96
C ALA A 114 -18.29 0.07 -10.67
N GLU A 115 -18.98 -1.08 -10.52
CA GLU A 115 -19.73 -1.41 -9.29
C GLU A 115 -18.85 -1.38 -8.03
N SER A 116 -17.56 -1.71 -8.16
CA SER A 116 -16.60 -1.79 -7.05
C SER A 116 -15.15 -1.72 -7.57
N PRO A 117 -14.24 -0.97 -6.92
CA PRO A 117 -12.82 -0.89 -7.27
C PRO A 117 -12.08 -2.20 -6.98
N GLY A 118 -12.62 -3.02 -6.09
CA GLY A 118 -11.99 -4.25 -5.61
C GLY A 118 -10.91 -3.99 -4.57
N PHE A 119 -10.06 -4.98 -4.35
CA PHE A 119 -9.02 -4.95 -3.33
C PHE A 119 -7.72 -4.35 -3.87
N ASP A 120 -6.89 -3.80 -2.99
CA ASP A 120 -5.51 -3.49 -3.34
C ASP A 120 -4.74 -4.82 -3.55
N PRO A 121 -4.10 -5.03 -4.73
CA PRO A 121 -3.42 -6.27 -5.06
C PRO A 121 -2.27 -6.64 -4.13
N VAL A 122 -1.56 -5.63 -3.62
CA VAL A 122 -0.34 -5.80 -2.85
C VAL A 122 -0.68 -6.04 -1.39
N THR A 123 -1.77 -5.48 -0.89
CA THR A 123 -2.10 -5.55 0.54
C THR A 123 -2.56 -6.94 1.00
N MET A 124 -2.46 -7.15 2.33
CA MET A 124 -2.93 -8.36 3.00
C MET A 124 -4.46 -8.46 2.96
N GLY A 125 -4.94 -9.64 2.56
CA GLY A 125 -6.37 -9.98 2.57
C GLY A 125 -6.63 -11.43 2.17
N SER A 126 -7.91 -11.80 2.02
CA SER A 126 -8.39 -13.14 1.69
C SER A 126 -7.84 -13.71 0.38
N ASN A 127 -7.98 -15.02 0.16
CA ASN A 127 -7.33 -15.75 -0.94
C ASN A 127 -7.91 -15.48 -2.34
N ALA A 128 -9.10 -14.91 -2.46
CA ALA A 128 -9.70 -14.56 -3.74
C ALA A 128 -9.92 -13.04 -3.80
N ARG A 129 -8.97 -12.33 -4.40
CA ARG A 129 -9.05 -10.87 -4.62
C ARG A 129 -9.27 -10.57 -6.09
N PHE A 130 -9.97 -9.48 -6.36
CA PHE A 130 -10.06 -8.89 -7.68
C PHE A 130 -9.81 -7.38 -7.58
N MET A 131 -9.38 -6.75 -8.66
CA MET A 131 -9.40 -5.29 -8.80
C MET A 131 -9.95 -4.90 -10.17
N THR A 132 -10.50 -3.68 -10.27
CA THR A 132 -10.87 -3.05 -11.55
C THR A 132 -9.90 -1.92 -11.88
N GLY A 133 -9.93 -1.42 -13.12
CA GLY A 133 -9.05 -0.34 -13.56
C GLY A 133 -7.58 -0.74 -13.81
N ALA A 134 -7.27 -2.04 -13.86
CA ALA A 134 -5.95 -2.53 -14.26
C ALA A 134 -5.71 -2.39 -15.78
N ASN A 135 -6.78 -2.46 -16.58
CA ASN A 135 -6.74 -2.24 -18.02
C ASN A 135 -7.31 -0.84 -18.36
N PRO A 136 -6.48 0.12 -18.81
CA PRO A 136 -6.95 1.48 -19.12
C PRO A 136 -8.03 1.53 -20.22
N ASN A 137 -8.02 0.57 -21.14
CA ASN A 137 -8.98 0.49 -22.24
C ASN A 137 -10.31 -0.15 -21.82
N LYS A 138 -10.29 -0.96 -20.76
CA LYS A 138 -11.44 -1.67 -20.22
C LYS A 138 -11.46 -1.55 -18.69
N PRO A 139 -11.79 -0.36 -18.16
CA PRO A 139 -11.69 -0.08 -16.73
C PRO A 139 -12.61 -0.97 -15.88
N THR A 140 -13.70 -1.48 -16.45
CA THR A 140 -14.64 -2.39 -15.77
C THR A 140 -14.16 -3.84 -15.68
N ASP A 141 -13.09 -4.21 -16.40
CA ASP A 141 -12.58 -5.58 -16.37
C ASP A 141 -11.99 -5.91 -14.99
N LYS A 142 -12.38 -7.07 -14.47
CA LYS A 142 -11.88 -7.58 -13.19
C LYS A 142 -10.60 -8.37 -13.41
N LEU A 143 -9.49 -7.88 -12.87
CA LEU A 143 -8.26 -8.65 -12.75
C LEU A 143 -8.32 -9.52 -11.50
N SER A 144 -8.35 -10.85 -11.69
CA SER A 144 -8.26 -11.80 -10.58
C SER A 144 -6.82 -11.89 -10.06
N VAL A 145 -6.65 -11.79 -8.75
CA VAL A 145 -5.35 -11.88 -8.07
C VAL A 145 -5.41 -13.05 -7.08
N PRO A 146 -5.15 -14.29 -7.56
CA PRO A 146 -5.28 -15.49 -6.73
C PRO A 146 -4.11 -15.69 -5.75
N LEU A 147 -2.97 -15.04 -6.01
CA LEU A 147 -1.76 -15.17 -5.19
C LEU A 147 -1.68 -14.06 -4.14
N ARG A 148 -1.03 -14.36 -3.01
CA ARG A 148 -0.66 -13.39 -1.98
C ARG A 148 0.80 -12.99 -2.16
N PHE A 149 1.03 -11.73 -2.55
CA PHE A 149 2.38 -11.18 -2.67
C PHE A 149 2.99 -10.78 -1.32
N VAL A 150 2.12 -10.53 -0.34
CA VAL A 150 2.49 -10.09 1.00
C VAL A 150 1.90 -11.01 2.07
N GLU A 151 2.78 -11.50 2.94
CA GLU A 151 2.44 -12.28 4.13
C GLU A 151 2.90 -11.53 5.39
N ALA A 152 1.98 -11.34 6.34
CA ALA A 152 2.34 -10.92 7.70
C ALA A 152 2.62 -12.14 8.57
N ARG A 153 3.78 -12.12 9.22
CA ARG A 153 4.24 -13.17 10.14
C ARG A 153 4.25 -12.72 11.60
N GLY A 154 3.74 -11.52 11.87
CA GLY A 154 3.74 -10.91 13.19
C GLY A 154 3.75 -9.39 13.09
N GLY A 155 3.60 -8.76 14.24
CA GLY A 155 3.60 -7.32 14.43
C GLY A 155 3.11 -6.99 15.82
N GLU A 156 3.53 -5.83 16.34
CA GLU A 156 3.14 -5.35 17.66
C GLU A 156 2.98 -3.83 17.63
N TYR A 157 2.18 -3.31 18.56
CA TYR A 157 1.96 -1.89 18.77
C TYR A 157 2.81 -1.37 19.92
N PHE A 158 3.68 -0.40 19.62
CA PHE A 158 4.54 0.23 20.60
C PHE A 158 4.19 1.70 20.78
N PHE A 159 4.39 2.19 22.00
CA PHE A 159 4.37 3.62 22.31
C PHE A 159 5.80 4.13 22.42
N ILE A 160 6.09 5.25 21.75
CA ILE A 160 7.38 5.92 21.85
C ILE A 160 7.19 7.16 22.73
N PRO A 161 7.61 7.10 24.01
CA PRO A 161 7.51 8.24 24.90
C PRO A 161 8.46 9.37 24.48
N SER A 162 8.17 10.58 24.97
CA SER A 162 9.08 11.71 24.79
C SER A 162 10.40 11.48 25.53
N ILE A 163 11.48 12.13 25.07
CA ILE A 163 12.79 12.08 25.75
C ILE A 163 12.66 12.56 27.21
N SER A 164 11.83 13.56 27.49
CA SER A 164 11.57 14.02 28.87
C SER A 164 10.93 12.93 29.73
N THR A 165 9.96 12.19 29.20
CA THR A 165 9.32 11.06 29.89
C THR A 165 10.34 9.96 30.18
N LEU A 166 11.19 9.62 29.21
CA LEU A 166 12.27 8.63 29.39
C LEU A 166 13.23 9.05 30.51
N ASN A 167 13.69 10.30 30.51
CA ASN A 167 14.59 10.82 31.54
C ASN A 167 13.95 10.73 32.94
N LYS A 168 12.67 11.09 33.07
CA LYS A 168 11.94 10.98 34.35
C LYS A 168 11.89 9.53 34.84
N ILE A 169 11.57 8.59 33.97
CA ILE A 169 11.47 7.17 34.35
C ILE A 169 12.86 6.61 34.72
N ALA A 170 13.90 6.97 33.97
CA ALA A 170 15.26 6.48 34.18
C ALA A 170 15.93 7.02 35.45
N THR A 171 15.60 8.24 35.88
CA THR A 171 16.18 8.85 37.10
C THR A 171 15.41 8.50 38.37
N THR A 172 14.19 7.97 38.27
CA THR A 172 13.39 7.56 39.45
C THR A 172 13.73 6.13 39.90
N SER A 173 14.98 5.70 39.71
CA SER A 173 15.51 4.37 40.11
C SER A 173 16.51 4.49 41.25
#